data_AF-A0A5E4DCZ2-F1
#
_entry.id   AF-A0A5E4DCZ2-F1
#
_cell.length_a   1.000
_cell.length_b   1.000
_cell.length_c   1.000
_cell.angle_alpha   90.00
_cell.angle_beta   90.00
_cell.angle_gamma   90.00
#
_symmetry.space_group_name_H-M   'P 1'
#
loop_
_entity.id
_entity.type
_entity.pdbx_description
1 polymer ?
#
loop_
_entity_poly.entity_id
_entity_poly.type
_entity_poly.pdbx_seq_one_letter_code
_entity_poly.pdbx_strand_id
1 'polypeptide(L)' 'MASWVSRMLPRNACSLATSSKIQRHEDCHRQHKAYGYFLPIQTRWQDNDQYGHVNNVVYYSYFDTIINHYLI' A
#
# COMPACT_ATOMS: atom_id res chain seq x y z
N MET A 1 34.01 -25.45 -47.46
CA MET A 1 34.77 -24.40 -46.75
C MET A 1 34.14 -23.05 -47.07
N ALA A 2 34.02 -22.18 -46.06
CA ALA A 2 33.42 -20.84 -46.05
C ALA A 2 31.87 -20.79 -46.14
N SER A 3 31.12 -20.68 -45.03
CA SER A 3 30.98 -19.53 -44.10
C SER A 3 30.03 -18.46 -44.68
N TRP A 4 28.74 -18.49 -44.34
CA TRP A 4 28.10 -17.61 -43.35
C TRP A 4 28.29 -16.11 -43.61
N VAL A 5 27.27 -15.43 -44.17
CA VAL A 5 26.88 -14.06 -43.77
C VAL A 5 25.37 -13.86 -44.09
N SER A 6 24.49 -14.25 -43.17
CA SER A 6 23.14 -13.66 -43.12
C SER A 6 23.28 -12.28 -42.51
N ARG A 7 23.24 -11.27 -43.39
CA ARG A 7 23.25 -9.85 -43.07
C ARG A 7 22.06 -9.55 -42.15
N MET A 8 22.38 -9.21 -40.89
CA MET A 8 21.47 -8.70 -39.88
C MET A 8 20.57 -7.60 -40.46
N LEU A 9 19.27 -7.88 -40.57
CA LEU A 9 18.25 -6.84 -40.63
C LEU A 9 18.01 -6.34 -39.19
N PRO A 10 18.07 -5.04 -38.93
CA PRO A 10 17.74 -4.50 -37.62
C PRO A 10 16.26 -4.75 -37.35
N ARG A 11 15.96 -5.58 -36.35
CA ARG A 11 14.64 -5.67 -35.71
C ARG A 11 14.40 -4.41 -34.87
N ASN A 12 14.33 -3.26 -35.52
CA ASN A 12 13.86 -2.01 -34.94
C ASN A 12 12.54 -1.62 -35.60
N ALA A 13 11.53 -2.45 -35.38
CA ALA A 13 10.14 -1.98 -35.41
C ALA A 13 9.72 -1.85 -33.96
N CYS A 14 9.95 -0.66 -33.43
CA CYS A 14 9.38 -0.20 -32.17
C CYS A 14 7.86 -0.28 -32.30
N SER A 15 7.22 -1.24 -31.64
CA SER A 15 5.78 -1.33 -31.55
C SER A 15 5.27 -0.22 -30.62
N LEU A 16 5.21 1.00 -31.15
CA LEU A 16 4.43 2.09 -30.58
C LEU A 16 2.95 1.85 -30.94
N ALA A 17 2.28 1.04 -30.11
CA ALA A 17 0.83 0.99 -30.03
C ALA A 17 0.43 0.57 -28.60
N THR A 18 0.22 1.59 -27.77
CA THR A 18 -0.87 1.70 -26.80
C THR A 18 -1.14 0.51 -25.87
N SER A 19 -0.62 0.57 -24.63
CA SER A 19 -1.46 0.28 -23.45
C SER A 19 -0.93 1.00 -22.21
N SER A 20 -1.26 2.28 -22.12
CA SER A 20 -1.03 3.15 -20.97
C SER A 20 -1.99 2.89 -19.79
N LYS A 21 -2.51 1.65 -19.59
CA LYS A 21 -3.61 1.42 -18.64
C LYS A 21 -3.57 0.07 -17.91
N ILE A 22 -2.43 -0.38 -17.41
CA ILE A 22 -2.41 -1.35 -16.28
C ILE A 22 -1.34 -0.90 -15.27
N GLN A 23 -1.55 0.27 -14.69
CA GLN A 23 -0.95 0.69 -13.41
C GLN A 23 -2.09 0.96 -12.43
N ARG A 24 -2.95 -0.02 -12.19
CA ARG A 24 -4.09 0.08 -11.25
C ARG A 24 -4.38 -1.36 -10.84
N HIS A 25 -3.74 -1.92 -9.82
CA HIS A 25 -4.10 -1.69 -8.43
C HIS A 25 -3.14 -2.54 -7.57
N GLU A 26 -1.88 -2.14 -7.49
CA GLU A 26 -1.05 -2.62 -6.38
C GLU A 26 -1.41 -1.74 -5.18
N ASP A 27 -2.57 -2.01 -4.58
CA ASP A 27 -2.85 -1.57 -3.22
C ASP A 27 -1.90 -2.35 -2.33
N CYS A 28 -0.66 -1.86 -2.31
CA CYS A 28 0.30 -2.01 -1.24
C CYS A 28 -0.50 -1.95 0.05
N HIS A 29 -0.80 -3.12 0.62
CA HIS A 29 -1.20 -3.26 2.01
C HIS A 29 -0.12 -2.51 2.77
N ARG A 30 -0.41 -1.26 3.12
CA ARG A 30 0.55 -0.26 3.56
C ARG A 30 1.32 -0.87 4.71
N GLN A 31 2.54 -1.32 4.41
CA GLN A 31 3.28 -2.21 5.29
C GLN A 31 3.43 -1.50 6.63
N HIS A 32 3.21 -2.19 7.74
CA HIS A 32 3.28 -1.59 9.08
C HIS A 32 4.61 -0.83 9.30
N LYS A 33 5.68 -1.23 8.61
CA LYS A 33 6.98 -0.54 8.57
C LYS A 33 6.95 0.90 8.05
N ALA A 34 5.89 1.31 7.36
CA ALA A 34 5.72 2.68 6.85
C ALA A 34 5.30 3.67 7.94
N TYR A 35 4.87 3.20 9.12
CA TYR A 35 4.50 4.04 10.25
C TYR A 35 5.57 3.94 11.35
N GLY A 36 6.05 5.08 11.82
CA GLY A 36 7.16 5.14 12.79
C GLY A 36 6.73 5.03 14.26
N TYR A 37 5.44 5.07 14.55
CA TYR A 37 4.93 5.10 15.93
C TYR A 37 3.68 4.24 16.08
N PHE A 38 3.66 3.45 17.15
CA PHE A 38 2.55 2.59 17.52
C PHE A 38 2.33 2.69 19.03
N LEU A 39 1.10 2.95 19.42
CA LEU A 39 0.69 2.96 20.82
C LEU A 39 -0.26 1.77 21.07
N PRO A 40 0.11 0.79 21.91
CA PRO A 40 -0.81 -0.28 22.29
C PRO A 40 -1.90 0.28 23.21
N ILE A 41 -3.15 0.22 22.78
CA ILE A 41 -4.32 0.64 23.56
C ILE A 41 -5.16 -0.59 23.89
N GLN A 42 -5.46 -0.79 25.16
CA GLN A 42 -6.33 -1.86 25.61
C GLN A 42 -7.80 -1.45 25.43
N THR A 43 -8.55 -2.19 24.60
CA THR A 43 -9.98 -1.99 24.44
C THR A 43 -10.76 -2.70 25.55
N ARG A 44 -11.82 -2.05 26.04
CA ARG A 44 -12.74 -2.63 27.03
C ARG A 44 -13.95 -3.23 26.30
N TRP A 45 -14.66 -4.16 26.93
CA TRP A 45 -15.87 -4.77 26.35
C TRP A 45 -16.94 -3.74 25.96
N GLN A 46 -17.06 -2.65 26.73
CA GLN A 46 -18.01 -1.57 26.47
C GLN A 46 -17.65 -0.72 25.25
N ASP A 47 -16.38 -0.72 24.82
CA ASP A 47 -15.91 0.10 23.71
C ASP A 47 -16.28 -0.48 22.34
N ASN A 48 -16.66 -1.76 22.31
CA ASN A 48 -17.01 -2.50 21.11
C ASN A 48 -18.54 -2.61 20.95
N ASP A 49 -19.03 -2.53 19.72
CA ASP A 49 -20.42 -2.77 19.36
C ASP A 49 -20.76 -4.27 19.29
N GLN A 50 -22.02 -4.59 18.99
CA GLN A 50 -22.50 -5.97 18.86
C GLN A 50 -21.79 -6.77 17.75
N TYR A 51 -21.14 -6.09 16.81
CA TYR A 51 -20.38 -6.70 15.72
C TYR A 51 -18.89 -6.85 16.05
N GLY A 52 -18.45 -6.37 17.21
CA GLY A 52 -17.05 -6.42 17.63
C GLY A 52 -16.20 -5.29 17.06
N HIS A 53 -16.80 -4.24 16.50
CA HIS A 53 -16.10 -3.04 16.07
C HIS A 53 -16.04 -2.01 17.19
N VAL A 54 -14.95 -1.25 17.25
CA VAL A 54 -14.85 -0.10 18.16
C VAL A 54 -15.90 0.93 17.79
N ASN A 55 -16.65 1.42 18.78
CA ASN A 55 -17.63 2.47 18.58
C ASN A 55 -16.95 3.76 18.08
N ASN A 56 -17.54 4.42 17.09
CA ASN A 56 -17.01 5.64 16.49
C ASN A 56 -16.77 6.76 17.52
N VAL A 57 -17.62 6.86 18.56
CA VAL A 57 -17.44 7.87 19.61
C VAL A 57 -16.14 7.61 20.41
N VAL A 58 -15.92 6.35 20.78
CA VAL A 58 -14.70 5.95 21.52
C VAL A 58 -13.48 6.06 20.61
N TYR A 59 -13.62 5.76 19.32
CA TYR A 59 -12.55 5.87 18.34
C TYR A 59 -11.88 7.25 18.31
N TYR A 60 -12.66 8.34 18.39
CA TYR A 60 -12.10 9.69 18.43
C TYR A 60 -11.31 9.99 19.71
N SER A 61 -11.68 9.39 20.83
CA SER A 61 -10.94 9.55 22.10
C SER A 61 -9.55 8.92 22.04
N TYR A 62 -9.41 7.79 21.33
CA TYR A 62 -8.11 7.16 21.11
C TYR A 62 -7.20 8.03 20.24
N PHE A 63 -7.77 8.75 19.26
CA PHE A 63 -7.00 9.65 18.40
C PHE A 63 -6.37 10.81 19.18
N ASP A 64 -7.16 11.46 20.05
CA ASP A 64 -6.64 12.49 20.95
C ASP A 64 -5.52 11.95 21.86
N THR A 65 -5.72 10.75 22.41
CA THR A 65 -4.71 10.09 23.25
C THR A 65 -3.42 9.84 22.48
N ILE A 66 -3.49 9.31 21.25
CA ILE A 66 -2.32 9.03 20.41
C ILE A 66 -1.59 10.32 20.03
N ILE A 67 -2.32 11.38 19.68
CA ILE A 67 -1.71 12.67 19.34
C ILE A 67 -0.99 13.25 20.55
N ASN A 68 -1.64 13.28 21.70
CA ASN A 68 -1.06 13.81 22.93
C ASN A 68 0.19 13.02 23.34
N HIS A 69 0.17 11.69 23.16
CA HIS A 69 1.31 10.82 23.46
C HIS A 69 2.46 10.92 22.44
N TYR A 70 2.19 11.43 21.24
CA TYR A 70 3.17 11.60 20.17
C TYR A 70 3.82 12.99 20.17
N LEU A 71 3.07 14.05 20.54
CA LEU A 71 3.53 15.43 20.51
C LEU A 71 4.28 15.89 21.77
N ILE A 72 4.11 15.18 22.89
CA ILE A 72 4.81 15.41 24.17
C ILE A 72 6.03 14.49 24.25
#